data_AF-A0A0L7QTM9-F1
#
_entry.id   AF-A0A0L7QTM9-F1
#
_cell.length_a   1.000
_cell.length_b   1.000
_cell.length_c   1.000
_cell.angle_alpha   90.00
_cell.angle_beta   90.00
_cell.angle_gamma   90.00
#
_symmetry.space_group_name_H-M   'P 1'
#
loop_
_entity.id
_entity.type
_entity.pdbx_description
1 polymer ?
#
loop_
_entity_poly.entity_id
_entity_poly.type
_entity_poly.pdbx_seq_one_letter_code
_entity_poly.pdbx_strand_id
1 'polypeptide(L)'
;MERPGVEVKRQEQVQEKKERSGEDKVNDTAYCKVDACISHNRSSLERAASLWVTTYCFQAPSYENSSGSSLNRDLSDIRVLSNLDPAPLIVVSRALTITDFRENYYFGIMQSDNAISLPKANALNLFTRCPGLYCGRDLLPDGNWSDCSACPRGFRANASSICVPCDDEPMLYDWLYLGFMALLALVLHWFCIDMVAMRRNIPKEVIALHLSALFEVVAASLITLQLTDPIGTFEIRSCRATKLSDWYTLLHNPSPNYEETLHCTQEAVYPLYTMVFVFYALGTAIMLLIRPMIAKTCLPMQGKFSIYAALYFYPILALLHAVGSGLIYYSFPYITITLSVLSNAAHFSFKLNQSMKALLLSCVSDMKNAIVILGHWLFYGYGLMAAATFRGLGIHPAMLTLVPLPALFYILTAKFTDPQKLHIQ
;
A
#
# COMPACT_ATOMS: atom_id res chain seq x y z
N MET A 1 54.37 61.36 31.03
CA MET A 1 54.39 59.92 31.31
C MET A 1 52.97 59.41 31.13
N GLU A 2 52.62 58.84 29.98
CA GLU A 2 51.51 57.88 29.80
C GLU A 2 51.56 57.29 28.38
N ARG A 3 50.94 56.11 28.18
CA ARG A 3 51.13 55.23 27.01
C ARG A 3 49.94 55.27 26.05
N PRO A 4 50.15 55.22 24.72
CA PRO A 4 49.17 54.71 23.77
C PRO A 4 49.49 53.24 23.43
N GLY A 5 48.64 52.32 23.88
CA GLY A 5 48.79 50.88 23.65
C GLY A 5 47.44 50.16 23.66
N VAL A 6 46.48 50.65 22.87
CA VAL A 6 45.08 50.17 22.86
C VAL A 6 44.54 49.91 21.45
N GLU A 7 44.97 50.67 20.43
CA GLU A 7 44.32 50.64 19.11
C GLU A 7 44.47 49.32 18.33
N VAL A 8 45.57 48.59 18.51
CA VAL A 8 45.89 47.40 17.68
C VAL A 8 45.02 46.19 18.05
N LYS A 9 44.71 45.97 19.33
CA LYS A 9 43.92 44.80 19.78
C LYS A 9 42.43 44.87 19.42
N ARG A 10 41.94 46.01 18.92
CA ARG A 10 40.54 46.16 18.51
C ARG A 10 40.27 45.65 17.09
N GLN A 11 41.29 45.54 16.24
CA GLN A 11 41.10 45.11 14.85
C GLN A 11 41.09 43.58 14.68
N GLU A 12 41.96 42.83 15.38
CA GLU A 12 41.97 41.35 15.32
C GLU A 12 40.64 40.75 15.81
N GLN A 13 40.08 41.25 16.91
CA GLN A 13 38.78 40.82 17.46
C GLN A 13 37.58 41.14 16.54
N VAL A 14 37.71 42.13 15.64
CA VAL A 14 36.67 42.47 14.64
C VAL A 14 36.82 41.61 13.37
N GLN A 15 38.03 41.18 13.04
CA GLN A 15 38.29 40.28 11.91
C GLN A 15 37.75 38.87 12.20
N GLU A 16 38.10 38.29 13.35
CA GLU A 16 37.70 36.92 13.73
C GLU A 16 36.17 36.77 13.91
N LYS A 17 35.49 37.85 14.31
CA LYS A 17 34.02 37.90 14.43
C LYS A 17 33.31 38.13 13.09
N LYS A 18 34.04 38.48 12.03
CA LYS A 18 33.50 38.68 10.68
C LYS A 18 33.54 37.40 9.85
N GLU A 19 34.56 36.56 10.04
CA GLU A 19 34.64 35.22 9.43
C GLU A 19 33.57 34.29 10.01
N ARG A 20 33.39 34.27 11.33
CA ARG A 20 32.36 33.47 12.03
C ARG A 20 30.90 33.95 11.83
N SER A 21 30.67 34.91 10.93
CA SER A 21 29.35 35.44 10.53
C SER A 21 29.10 35.25 9.02
N GLY A 22 30.11 34.78 8.28
CA GLY A 22 30.04 34.52 6.84
C GLY A 22 29.55 33.12 6.47
N GLU A 23 29.81 32.10 7.29
CA GLU A 23 29.47 30.70 6.97
C GLU A 23 28.00 30.34 7.24
N ASP A 24 27.38 30.87 8.29
CA ASP A 24 25.99 30.49 8.66
C ASP A 24 24.90 31.12 7.78
N LYS A 25 25.21 32.11 6.92
CA LYS A 25 24.22 32.76 6.04
C LYS A 25 24.14 32.20 4.62
N VAL A 26 25.01 31.25 4.27
CA VAL A 26 25.01 30.63 2.92
C VAL A 26 24.03 29.45 2.83
N ASN A 27 23.71 28.78 3.95
CA ASN A 27 22.87 27.58 3.94
C ASN A 27 21.35 27.87 3.91
N ASP A 28 20.81 28.77 4.73
CA ASP A 28 19.35 28.94 4.82
C ASP A 28 18.71 29.57 3.57
N THR A 29 19.45 30.44 2.86
CA THR A 29 18.97 31.01 1.58
C THR A 29 19.04 29.99 0.43
N ALA A 30 19.77 28.89 0.58
CA ALA A 30 19.81 27.80 -0.39
C ALA A 30 18.58 26.90 -0.27
N TYR A 31 18.16 26.53 0.95
CA TYR A 31 17.03 25.61 1.15
C TYR A 31 15.70 26.14 0.61
N CYS A 32 15.25 27.35 0.98
CA CYS A 32 13.99 27.89 0.47
C CYS A 32 13.98 28.18 -1.05
N LYS A 33 15.15 28.34 -1.69
CA LYS A 33 15.26 28.52 -3.14
C LYS A 33 15.33 27.20 -3.91
N VAL A 34 15.71 26.13 -3.23
CA VAL A 34 15.74 24.76 -3.73
C VAL A 34 14.33 24.19 -3.85
N ASP A 35 13.44 24.36 -2.86
CA ASP A 35 12.06 23.83 -2.94
C ASP A 35 11.25 24.43 -4.10
N ALA A 36 11.37 25.74 -4.35
CA ALA A 36 10.73 26.40 -5.50
C ALA A 36 11.29 25.92 -6.86
N CYS A 37 12.54 25.47 -6.92
CA CYS A 37 13.15 24.89 -8.14
C CYS A 37 12.90 23.38 -8.29
N ILE A 38 12.71 22.64 -7.19
CA ILE A 38 12.45 21.19 -7.18
C ILE A 38 11.14 20.86 -7.89
N SER A 39 10.09 21.68 -7.73
CA SER A 39 8.79 21.46 -8.37
C SER A 39 8.84 21.53 -9.90
N HIS A 40 9.84 22.20 -10.49
CA HIS A 40 9.85 22.48 -11.93
C HIS A 40 10.66 21.45 -12.77
N ASN A 41 11.39 20.51 -12.17
CA ASN A 41 12.38 19.69 -12.94
C ASN A 41 12.53 18.18 -12.63
N ARG A 42 11.69 17.54 -11.79
CA ARG A 42 11.59 16.06 -11.80
C ARG A 42 11.07 15.55 -13.14
N SER A 43 11.57 14.40 -13.61
CA SER A 43 11.04 13.77 -14.82
C SER A 43 9.61 13.28 -14.61
N SER A 44 8.85 13.16 -15.70
CA SER A 44 7.45 12.76 -15.65
C SER A 44 7.20 11.35 -15.11
N LEU A 45 8.22 10.47 -15.12
CA LEU A 45 8.13 9.10 -14.59
C LEU A 45 8.33 9.07 -13.07
N GLU A 46 9.36 9.77 -12.57
CA GLU A 46 9.63 9.97 -11.13
C GLU A 46 8.42 10.60 -10.41
N ARG A 47 7.71 11.53 -11.07
CA ARG A 47 6.50 12.13 -10.50
C ARG A 47 5.31 11.20 -10.51
N ALA A 48 5.14 10.38 -11.55
CA ALA A 48 4.07 9.38 -11.60
C ALA A 48 4.26 8.37 -10.45
N ALA A 49 5.46 7.79 -10.32
CA ALA A 49 5.81 6.95 -9.17
C ALA A 49 5.62 7.68 -7.83
N SER A 50 6.01 8.96 -7.75
CA SER A 50 5.81 9.77 -6.55
C SER A 50 4.34 10.01 -6.20
N LEU A 51 3.45 10.23 -7.17
CA LEU A 51 2.00 10.37 -6.94
C LEU A 51 1.37 9.04 -6.54
N TRP A 52 1.76 7.94 -7.20
CA TRP A 52 1.36 6.59 -6.82
C TRP A 52 1.69 6.27 -5.35
N VAL A 53 2.87 6.71 -4.88
CA VAL A 53 3.32 6.44 -3.51
C VAL A 53 2.81 7.46 -2.48
N THR A 54 2.76 8.77 -2.77
CA THR A 54 2.25 9.75 -1.79
C THR A 54 0.75 9.58 -1.53
N THR A 55 -0.04 9.10 -2.50
CA THR A 55 -1.47 8.81 -2.27
C THR A 55 -1.72 7.53 -1.45
N TYR A 56 -0.74 6.61 -1.28
CA TYR A 56 -0.96 5.34 -0.54
C TYR A 56 -0.01 5.03 0.62
N CYS A 57 1.14 5.69 0.76
CA CYS A 57 2.10 5.35 1.81
C CYS A 57 2.43 6.48 2.78
N PHE A 58 2.15 7.74 2.45
CA PHE A 58 2.35 8.86 3.38
C PHE A 58 1.36 9.99 3.15
N GLN A 59 0.23 9.95 3.87
CA GLN A 59 -0.55 11.14 4.18
C GLN A 59 -0.17 11.67 5.58
N ALA A 60 1.13 11.95 5.75
CA ALA A 60 1.58 12.80 6.85
C ALA A 60 1.14 14.25 6.52
N PRO A 61 0.49 14.97 7.45
CA PRO A 61 0.07 16.33 7.19
C PRO A 61 1.29 17.25 7.09
N SER A 62 1.53 17.81 5.90
CA SER A 62 2.33 19.04 5.79
C SER A 62 1.58 20.14 6.54
N TYR A 63 2.13 20.56 7.68
CA TYR A 63 1.69 21.76 8.37
C TYR A 63 2.04 22.99 7.52
N GLU A 64 1.06 23.55 6.79
CA GLU A 64 1.18 24.88 6.22
C GLU A 64 1.11 25.93 7.34
N ASN A 65 2.27 26.51 7.67
CA ASN A 65 2.34 27.71 8.49
C ASN A 65 1.70 28.88 7.74
N SER A 66 0.48 29.25 8.11
CA SER A 66 -0.17 30.49 7.68
C SER A 66 -0.21 31.54 8.81
N SER A 67 -0.19 32.81 8.41
CA SER A 67 -0.26 34.01 9.26
C SER A 67 0.90 34.25 10.23
N GLY A 68 1.86 35.07 9.79
CA GLY A 68 2.45 36.05 10.69
C GLY A 68 1.45 37.20 10.91
N SER A 69 1.04 37.45 12.15
CA SER A 69 0.47 38.72 12.57
C SER A 69 1.03 39.12 13.93
N SER A 70 1.29 40.41 14.10
CA SER A 70 2.08 40.95 15.19
C SER A 70 1.27 41.11 16.48
N LEU A 71 1.81 40.61 17.61
CA LEU A 71 1.56 41.24 18.91
C LEU A 71 2.72 41.02 19.88
N ASN A 72 3.34 42.11 20.34
CA ASN A 72 4.23 42.09 21.50
C ASN A 72 3.42 41.83 22.77
N ARG A 73 3.90 40.95 23.65
CA ARG A 73 3.94 41.20 25.10
C ARG A 73 4.86 40.25 25.85
N ASP A 74 5.52 40.82 26.83
CA ASP A 74 6.61 40.30 27.63
C ASP A 74 6.31 39.10 28.55
N LEU A 75 7.42 38.41 28.85
CA LEU A 75 7.85 37.90 30.16
C LEU A 75 7.09 36.76 30.88
N SER A 76 7.93 35.83 31.37
CA SER A 76 7.78 35.00 32.58
C SER A 76 6.47 34.25 32.80
N ASP A 77 6.53 32.91 32.71
CA ASP A 77 6.73 32.16 33.95
C ASP A 77 7.30 30.75 33.76
N ILE A 78 7.88 30.21 34.84
CA ILE A 78 8.58 28.93 34.91
C ILE A 78 7.88 27.99 35.92
N ARG A 79 7.86 26.68 35.60
CA ARG A 79 7.57 25.49 36.45
C ARG A 79 6.11 25.09 36.76
N VAL A 80 6.01 23.77 37.05
CA VAL A 80 4.89 22.99 37.64
C VAL A 80 3.70 22.84 36.67
N LEU A 81 3.45 21.67 36.07
CA LEU A 81 2.95 20.47 36.76
C LEU A 81 3.32 19.16 36.04
N SER A 82 3.83 18.22 36.82
CA SER A 82 3.86 16.79 36.51
C SER A 82 2.50 16.13 36.82
N ASN A 83 2.31 14.91 36.29
CA ASN A 83 1.21 13.95 36.53
C ASN A 83 0.02 14.04 35.57
N LEU A 84 -0.04 13.10 34.61
CA LEU A 84 -1.22 12.26 34.32
C LEU A 84 -0.82 11.11 33.37
N ASP A 85 -1.43 9.95 33.57
CA ASP A 85 -1.08 8.66 32.94
C ASP A 85 -1.45 8.54 31.45
N PRO A 86 -0.84 7.59 30.70
CA PRO A 86 -1.08 7.42 29.28
C PRO A 86 -2.35 6.62 28.97
N ALA A 87 -3.30 7.25 28.29
CA ALA A 87 -4.40 6.56 27.60
C ALA A 87 -4.18 6.63 26.07
N PRO A 88 -4.39 5.53 25.31
CA PRO A 88 -4.13 5.50 23.88
C PRO A 88 -5.24 6.23 23.10
N LEU A 89 -4.86 7.29 22.38
CA LEU A 89 -5.81 8.12 21.65
C LEU A 89 -6.19 7.46 20.31
N ILE A 90 -7.31 6.73 20.34
CA ILE A 90 -8.00 6.23 19.15
C ILE A 90 -8.53 7.44 18.36
N VAL A 91 -7.88 7.78 17.25
CA VAL A 91 -8.43 8.70 16.24
C VAL A 91 -8.97 7.89 15.07
N VAL A 92 -10.18 7.34 15.24
CA VAL A 92 -10.99 6.88 14.11
C VAL A 92 -11.45 8.12 13.34
N SER A 93 -10.77 8.43 12.24
CA SER A 93 -11.15 9.55 11.39
C SER A 93 -12.48 9.25 10.69
N ARG A 94 -13.52 9.99 11.06
CA ARG A 94 -14.83 9.96 10.38
C ARG A 94 -14.72 10.58 8.99
N ALA A 95 -14.60 9.76 7.95
CA ALA A 95 -15.06 10.10 6.60
C ALA A 95 -15.08 8.86 5.69
N LEU A 96 -16.24 8.20 5.57
CA LEU A 96 -16.71 7.46 4.38
C LEU A 96 -18.05 6.76 4.69
N THR A 97 -19.12 7.55 4.78
CA THR A 97 -20.49 7.03 4.66
C THR A 97 -20.75 6.67 3.20
N ILE A 98 -20.37 5.45 2.80
CA ILE A 98 -20.89 4.82 1.58
C ILE A 98 -22.23 4.19 1.94
N THR A 99 -23.30 4.94 1.73
CA THR A 99 -24.67 4.40 1.71
C THR A 99 -24.93 3.62 0.41
N ASP A 100 -25.81 2.63 0.51
CA ASP A 100 -26.39 1.84 -0.59
C ASP A 100 -25.54 0.65 -1.10
N PHE A 101 -25.40 -0.38 -0.25
CA PHE A 101 -25.10 -1.75 -0.68
C PHE A 101 -26.39 -2.57 -0.61
N ARG A 102 -27.23 -2.46 -1.65
CA ARG A 102 -28.56 -3.07 -1.69
C ARG A 102 -28.49 -4.54 -2.11
N GLU A 103 -28.80 -5.44 -1.16
CA GLU A 103 -28.90 -6.87 -1.43
C GLU A 103 -30.02 -7.21 -2.43
N ASN A 104 -29.78 -8.23 -3.26
CA ASN A 104 -30.78 -8.88 -4.10
C ASN A 104 -30.34 -10.34 -4.39
N TYR A 105 -30.84 -11.30 -3.61
CA TYR A 105 -31.04 -12.69 -4.05
C TYR A 105 -32.28 -13.27 -3.35
N TYR A 106 -32.98 -14.18 -4.01
CA TYR A 106 -34.43 -14.44 -3.85
C TYR A 106 -34.75 -15.91 -3.52
N PHE A 107 -35.85 -16.12 -2.76
CA PHE A 107 -36.71 -17.35 -2.70
C PHE A 107 -36.06 -18.68 -2.19
N GLY A 108 -36.70 -19.56 -1.40
CA GLY A 108 -38.02 -19.60 -0.71
C GLY A 108 -37.88 -20.53 0.53
N ILE A 109 -38.82 -21.36 1.02
CA ILE A 109 -40.23 -21.72 0.72
C ILE A 109 -40.90 -22.10 2.09
N MET A 110 -42.23 -22.18 2.18
CA MET A 110 -43.00 -22.62 3.38
C MET A 110 -42.81 -24.12 3.75
N GLN A 111 -43.03 -24.52 5.03
CA GLN A 111 -44.34 -25.05 5.50
C GLN A 111 -44.34 -25.73 6.90
N SER A 112 -45.40 -25.41 7.67
CA SER A 112 -46.06 -26.16 8.77
C SER A 112 -45.32 -26.40 10.10
N ASP A 113 -45.92 -25.85 11.16
CA ASP A 113 -45.87 -26.41 12.50
C ASP A 113 -46.47 -27.83 12.54
N ASN A 114 -45.96 -28.68 13.42
CA ASN A 114 -46.70 -29.74 14.11
C ASN A 114 -45.85 -30.27 15.28
N ALA A 115 -46.26 -29.96 16.51
CA ALA A 115 -45.59 -30.44 17.71
C ALA A 115 -46.05 -31.87 18.04
N ILE A 116 -45.10 -32.82 18.11
CA ILE A 116 -45.31 -34.15 18.69
C ILE A 116 -44.22 -34.40 19.72
N SER A 117 -44.64 -34.60 20.97
CA SER A 117 -43.77 -34.85 22.12
C SER A 117 -43.52 -36.36 22.31
N LEU A 118 -42.27 -36.79 22.16
CA LEU A 118 -41.77 -38.14 22.52
C LEU A 118 -40.33 -38.01 23.09
N PRO A 119 -39.71 -39.04 23.72
CA PRO A 119 -39.09 -38.82 25.03
C PRO A 119 -37.62 -38.40 24.98
N LYS A 120 -37.24 -37.61 25.99
CA LYS A 120 -35.94 -36.96 26.16
C LYS A 120 -34.87 -37.93 26.71
N ALA A 121 -34.50 -38.95 25.95
CA ALA A 121 -33.27 -39.73 26.14
C ALA A 121 -32.87 -40.45 24.84
N ASN A 122 -31.56 -40.44 24.52
CA ASN A 122 -30.92 -41.24 23.44
C ASN A 122 -31.11 -40.78 21.98
N ALA A 123 -31.47 -39.51 21.72
CA ALA A 123 -31.59 -38.96 20.35
C ALA A 123 -30.84 -37.62 20.15
N LEU A 124 -29.56 -37.53 20.55
CA LEU A 124 -28.73 -36.33 20.30
C LEU A 124 -27.26 -36.61 19.94
N ASN A 125 -27.00 -37.64 19.14
CA ASN A 125 -25.76 -37.77 18.36
C ASN A 125 -26.02 -37.44 16.88
N LEU A 126 -26.75 -36.35 16.63
CA LEU A 126 -27.05 -35.82 15.30
C LEU A 126 -26.32 -34.50 15.13
N PHE A 127 -25.13 -34.56 14.51
CA PHE A 127 -24.28 -33.45 14.05
C PHE A 127 -24.60 -32.07 14.65
N THR A 128 -24.28 -31.88 15.93
CA THR A 128 -24.35 -30.54 16.54
C THR A 128 -23.20 -29.71 15.97
N ARG A 129 -23.56 -28.81 15.03
CA ARG A 129 -22.64 -27.86 14.41
C ARG A 129 -21.85 -27.10 15.48
N CYS A 130 -20.57 -26.86 15.24
CA CYS A 130 -19.77 -26.07 16.17
C CYS A 130 -20.32 -24.64 16.29
N PRO A 131 -20.21 -24.01 17.46
CA PRO A 131 -20.52 -22.59 17.61
C PRO A 131 -19.59 -21.78 16.70
N GLY A 132 -20.03 -20.59 16.26
CA GLY A 132 -19.23 -19.69 15.43
C GLY A 132 -19.14 -20.08 13.95
N LEU A 133 -18.40 -19.26 13.18
CA LEU A 133 -18.32 -19.36 11.72
C LEU A 133 -17.13 -20.17 11.20
N TYR A 134 -16.08 -20.32 12.01
CA TYR A 134 -14.78 -20.88 11.61
C TYR A 134 -14.36 -22.11 12.41
N CYS A 135 -15.06 -22.42 13.50
CA CYS A 135 -14.82 -23.62 14.28
C CYS A 135 -15.22 -24.86 13.49
N GLY A 136 -14.33 -25.86 13.49
CA GLY A 136 -14.57 -27.16 12.90
C GLY A 136 -14.22 -28.31 13.84
N ARG A 137 -14.41 -29.53 13.35
CA ARG A 137 -13.93 -30.78 13.96
C ARG A 137 -13.13 -31.56 12.94
N ASP A 138 -12.09 -32.23 13.40
CA ASP A 138 -11.31 -33.20 12.65
C ASP A 138 -11.82 -34.63 12.92
N LEU A 139 -11.63 -35.52 11.96
CA LEU A 139 -11.88 -36.95 12.13
C LEU A 139 -10.60 -37.61 12.70
N LEU A 140 -10.66 -38.15 13.91
CA LEU A 140 -9.53 -38.85 14.52
C LEU A 140 -9.30 -40.22 13.87
N PRO A 141 -8.08 -40.79 13.97
CA PRO A 141 -7.76 -42.14 13.48
C PRO A 141 -8.68 -43.23 14.03
N ASP A 142 -9.23 -43.03 15.23
CA ASP A 142 -10.15 -43.96 15.91
C ASP A 142 -11.58 -43.94 15.31
N GLY A 143 -11.84 -43.12 14.29
CA GLY A 143 -13.16 -42.94 13.66
C GLY A 143 -14.11 -42.01 14.42
N ASN A 144 -13.69 -41.49 15.57
CA ASN A 144 -14.43 -40.48 16.35
C ASN A 144 -14.12 -39.05 15.85
N TRP A 145 -15.03 -38.13 16.13
CA TRP A 145 -14.84 -36.70 15.83
C TRP A 145 -14.17 -35.96 17.01
N SER A 146 -13.33 -34.98 16.71
CA SER A 146 -12.71 -34.12 17.72
C SER A 146 -13.75 -33.21 18.38
N ASP A 147 -13.35 -32.58 19.49
CA ASP A 147 -14.03 -31.38 19.96
C ASP A 147 -13.89 -30.22 18.96
N CYS A 148 -14.76 -29.22 19.09
CA CYS A 148 -14.74 -28.04 18.23
C CYS A 148 -13.47 -27.23 18.47
N SER A 149 -12.72 -26.93 17.42
CA SER A 149 -11.46 -26.16 17.48
C SER A 149 -11.21 -25.37 16.20
N ALA A 150 -10.07 -24.68 16.11
CA ALA A 150 -9.54 -24.24 14.82
C ALA A 150 -9.14 -25.46 13.98
N CYS A 151 -9.39 -25.41 12.67
CA CYS A 151 -8.88 -26.41 11.74
C CYS A 151 -7.35 -26.22 11.53
N PRO A 152 -6.62 -27.28 11.17
CA PRO A 152 -5.21 -27.17 10.82
C PRO A 152 -4.95 -26.26 9.61
N ARG A 153 -3.71 -25.76 9.49
CA ARG A 153 -3.26 -24.95 8.34
C ARG A 153 -3.53 -25.70 7.03
N GLY A 154 -4.10 -25.01 6.04
CA GLY A 154 -4.51 -25.62 4.76
C GLY A 154 -5.87 -26.33 4.79
N PHE A 155 -6.62 -26.20 5.89
CA PHE A 155 -8.00 -26.70 6.03
C PHE A 155 -8.96 -25.56 6.40
N ARG A 156 -10.24 -25.75 6.08
CA ARG A 156 -11.33 -24.81 6.39
C ARG A 156 -12.56 -25.56 6.90
N ALA A 157 -13.26 -24.99 7.88
CA ALA A 157 -14.54 -25.53 8.33
C ALA A 157 -15.63 -25.36 7.25
N ASN A 158 -16.32 -26.45 6.90
CA ASN A 158 -17.45 -26.45 5.98
C ASN A 158 -18.77 -26.03 6.68
N ALA A 159 -19.89 -26.05 5.94
CA ALA A 159 -21.20 -25.66 6.47
C ALA A 159 -21.68 -26.51 7.68
N SER A 160 -21.20 -27.75 7.79
CA SER A 160 -21.48 -28.69 8.89
C SER A 160 -20.45 -28.61 10.03
N SER A 161 -19.53 -27.64 10.00
CA SER A 161 -18.39 -27.52 10.93
C SER A 161 -17.47 -28.75 10.94
N ILE A 162 -17.22 -29.35 9.77
CA ILE A 162 -16.17 -30.34 9.56
C ILE A 162 -15.00 -29.64 8.87
N CYS A 163 -13.77 -29.86 9.35
CA CYS A 163 -12.56 -29.37 8.71
C CYS A 163 -12.30 -30.15 7.41
N VAL A 164 -12.29 -29.45 6.28
CA VAL A 164 -11.98 -30.01 4.96
C VAL A 164 -10.73 -29.35 4.38
N PRO A 165 -9.88 -30.10 3.66
CA PRO A 165 -8.68 -29.54 3.03
C PRO A 165 -9.04 -28.51 1.95
N CYS A 166 -8.16 -27.51 1.79
CA CYS A 166 -8.24 -26.52 0.74
C CYS A 166 -7.70 -27.12 -0.57
N ASP A 167 -8.58 -27.62 -1.43
CA ASP A 167 -8.27 -28.23 -2.74
C ASP A 167 -8.58 -27.30 -3.94
N ASP A 168 -9.06 -26.06 -3.73
CA ASP A 168 -9.39 -25.14 -4.82
C ASP A 168 -8.13 -24.50 -5.44
N GLU A 169 -8.18 -24.19 -6.73
CA GLU A 169 -7.17 -23.37 -7.41
C GLU A 169 -7.48 -21.86 -7.28
N PRO A 170 -6.45 -20.99 -7.14
CA PRO A 170 -6.66 -19.54 -7.09
C PRO A 170 -7.25 -19.04 -8.41
N MET A 171 -8.30 -18.23 -8.32
CA MET A 171 -8.92 -17.60 -9.48
C MET A 171 -8.00 -16.53 -10.06
N LEU A 172 -8.25 -16.11 -11.31
CA LEU A 172 -7.49 -15.01 -11.93
C LEU A 172 -7.50 -13.72 -11.07
N TYR A 173 -8.57 -13.50 -10.29
CA TYR A 173 -8.64 -12.39 -9.35
C TYR A 173 -7.62 -12.51 -8.19
N ASP A 174 -7.44 -13.72 -7.65
CA ASP A 174 -6.46 -14.01 -6.60
C ASP A 174 -5.02 -13.81 -7.10
N TRP A 175 -4.74 -14.22 -8.34
CA TRP A 175 -3.48 -13.94 -9.02
C TRP A 175 -3.24 -12.44 -9.26
N LEU A 176 -4.28 -11.67 -9.60
CA LEU A 176 -4.21 -10.21 -9.70
C LEU A 176 -4.07 -9.53 -8.32
N TYR A 177 -4.55 -10.15 -7.24
CA TYR A 177 -4.27 -9.68 -5.89
C TYR A 177 -2.80 -9.91 -5.50
N LEU A 178 -2.28 -11.14 -5.67
CA LEU A 178 -0.88 -11.45 -5.38
C LEU A 178 0.09 -10.61 -6.23
N GLY A 179 -0.24 -10.43 -7.51
CA GLY A 179 0.48 -9.54 -8.42
C GLY A 179 0.46 -8.08 -7.98
N PHE A 180 -0.66 -7.58 -7.45
CA PHE A 180 -0.76 -6.22 -6.89
C PHE A 180 0.16 -6.06 -5.67
N MET A 181 0.21 -7.02 -4.77
CA MET A 181 1.08 -6.96 -3.58
C MET A 181 2.57 -6.96 -3.94
N ALA A 182 2.98 -7.71 -4.98
CA ALA A 182 4.35 -7.68 -5.51
C ALA A 182 4.66 -6.37 -6.26
N LEU A 183 3.71 -5.88 -7.07
CA LEU A 183 3.84 -4.64 -7.84
C LEU A 183 3.92 -3.41 -6.94
N LEU A 184 3.17 -3.38 -5.83
CA LEU A 184 3.24 -2.34 -4.81
C LEU A 184 4.65 -2.26 -4.19
N ALA A 185 5.23 -3.41 -3.82
CA ALA A 185 6.60 -3.47 -3.30
C ALA A 185 7.66 -3.02 -4.33
N LEU A 186 7.48 -3.37 -5.61
CA LEU A 186 8.35 -2.93 -6.70
C LEU A 186 8.29 -1.41 -6.93
N VAL A 187 7.08 -0.84 -7.00
CA VAL A 187 6.88 0.61 -7.16
C VAL A 187 7.48 1.38 -5.98
N LEU A 188 7.33 0.86 -4.76
CA LEU A 188 7.97 1.44 -3.57
C LEU A 188 9.50 1.37 -3.62
N HIS A 189 10.08 0.25 -4.06
CA HIS A 189 11.52 0.17 -4.28
C HIS A 189 12.03 1.22 -5.27
N TRP A 190 11.38 1.35 -6.44
CA TRP A 190 11.76 2.32 -7.46
C TRP A 190 11.61 3.76 -6.95
N PHE A 191 10.50 4.09 -6.29
CA PHE A 191 10.31 5.38 -5.65
C PHE A 191 11.40 5.70 -4.60
N CYS A 192 11.76 4.74 -3.75
CA CYS A 192 12.85 4.91 -2.78
C CYS A 192 14.23 5.09 -3.45
N ILE A 193 14.46 4.46 -4.61
CA ILE A 193 15.70 4.65 -5.39
C ILE A 193 15.72 6.06 -5.99
N ASP A 194 14.64 6.51 -6.63
CA ASP A 194 14.52 7.84 -7.24
C ASP A 194 14.65 8.97 -6.20
N MET A 195 13.98 8.82 -5.06
CA MET A 195 14.04 9.77 -3.94
C MET A 195 15.45 9.90 -3.35
N VAL A 196 16.25 8.83 -3.35
CA VAL A 196 17.65 8.84 -2.89
C VAL A 196 18.60 9.33 -3.98
N ALA A 197 18.29 9.07 -5.25
CA ALA A 197 19.13 9.46 -6.37
C ALA A 197 19.21 10.98 -6.53
N MET A 198 18.07 11.70 -6.43
CA MET A 198 17.95 13.17 -6.55
C MET A 198 18.77 13.80 -7.70
N ARG A 199 18.91 13.11 -8.83
CA ARG A 199 19.80 13.51 -9.94
C ARG A 199 19.03 13.69 -11.24
N ARG A 200 19.34 14.79 -11.94
CA ARG A 200 18.61 15.32 -13.10
C ARG A 200 18.73 14.50 -14.39
N ASN A 201 19.68 13.57 -14.42
CA ASN A 201 19.86 12.56 -15.46
C ASN A 201 19.93 11.20 -14.75
N ILE A 202 19.34 10.15 -15.32
CA ILE A 202 19.43 8.78 -14.80
C ILE A 202 20.82 8.23 -15.20
N PRO A 203 21.77 8.06 -14.26
CA PRO A 203 23.07 7.48 -14.58
C PRO A 203 22.93 5.94 -14.64
N LYS A 204 23.89 5.25 -15.25
CA LYS A 204 23.81 3.79 -15.50
C LYS A 204 23.63 2.98 -14.21
N GLU A 205 24.16 3.51 -13.12
CA GLU A 205 24.15 2.94 -11.78
C GLU A 205 22.75 2.98 -11.14
N VAL A 206 21.94 4.01 -11.43
CA VAL A 206 20.54 4.06 -10.98
C VAL A 206 19.68 3.08 -11.76
N ILE A 207 19.95 2.89 -13.06
CA ILE A 207 19.31 1.83 -13.87
C ILE A 207 19.67 0.45 -13.28
N ALA A 208 20.93 0.22 -12.90
CA ALA A 208 21.34 -1.01 -12.24
C ALA A 208 20.61 -1.25 -10.91
N LEU A 209 20.36 -0.21 -10.10
CA LEU A 209 19.53 -0.34 -8.89
C LEU A 209 18.06 -0.66 -9.19
N HIS A 210 17.47 -0.07 -10.24
CA HIS A 210 16.09 -0.38 -10.65
C HIS A 210 15.94 -1.83 -11.13
N LEU A 211 16.93 -2.32 -11.90
CA LEU A 211 17.00 -3.71 -12.34
C LEU A 211 17.28 -4.67 -11.18
N SER A 212 18.09 -4.27 -10.20
CA SER A 212 18.29 -5.01 -8.94
C SER A 212 16.97 -5.16 -8.19
N ALA A 213 16.24 -4.07 -7.97
CA ALA A 213 14.94 -4.11 -7.30
C ALA A 213 13.92 -5.00 -8.03
N LEU A 214 13.89 -4.96 -9.36
CA LEU A 214 13.05 -5.84 -10.17
C LEU A 214 13.43 -7.31 -9.98
N PHE A 215 14.73 -7.63 -10.01
CA PHE A 215 15.23 -8.99 -9.80
C PHE A 215 14.95 -9.48 -8.37
N GLU A 216 15.19 -8.65 -7.35
CA GLU A 216 14.93 -8.94 -5.94
C GLU A 216 13.44 -9.29 -5.71
N VAL A 217 12.52 -8.50 -6.27
CA VAL A 217 11.07 -8.75 -6.18
C VAL A 217 10.67 -10.02 -6.94
N VAL A 218 11.10 -10.19 -8.19
CA VAL A 218 10.76 -11.39 -8.98
C VAL A 218 11.31 -12.66 -8.34
N ALA A 219 12.55 -12.64 -7.85
CA ALA A 219 13.15 -13.76 -7.13
C ALA A 219 12.37 -14.08 -5.84
N ALA A 220 11.99 -13.06 -5.06
CA ALA A 220 11.17 -13.24 -3.86
C ALA A 220 9.81 -13.86 -4.20
N SER A 221 9.12 -13.39 -5.25
CA SER A 221 7.83 -13.95 -5.68
C SER A 221 7.96 -15.41 -6.16
N LEU A 222 8.96 -15.73 -6.97
CA LEU A 222 9.20 -17.11 -7.45
C LEU A 222 9.57 -18.07 -6.31
N ILE A 223 10.39 -17.64 -5.36
CA ILE A 223 10.73 -18.46 -4.18
C ILE A 223 9.51 -18.60 -3.26
N THR A 224 8.68 -17.57 -3.12
CA THR A 224 7.41 -17.64 -2.36
C THR A 224 6.47 -18.69 -2.94
N LEU A 225 6.32 -18.73 -4.27
CA LEU A 225 5.53 -19.75 -4.97
C LEU A 225 6.04 -21.15 -4.64
N GLN A 226 7.34 -21.40 -4.83
CA GLN A 226 7.98 -22.70 -4.59
C GLN A 226 7.97 -23.15 -3.11
N LEU A 227 7.77 -22.23 -2.15
CA LEU A 227 7.63 -22.51 -0.71
C LEU A 227 6.16 -22.59 -0.24
N THR A 228 5.20 -22.31 -1.11
CA THR A 228 3.76 -22.46 -0.82
C THR A 228 3.34 -23.89 -1.13
N ASP A 229 2.32 -24.42 -0.44
CA ASP A 229 1.86 -25.79 -0.69
C ASP A 229 1.17 -25.92 -2.07
N PRO A 230 1.55 -26.90 -2.91
CA PRO A 230 2.53 -27.96 -2.66
C PRO A 230 3.98 -27.52 -2.91
N ILE A 231 4.84 -27.68 -1.89
CA ILE A 231 6.25 -27.25 -1.92
C ILE A 231 6.99 -27.83 -3.13
N GLY A 232 7.70 -26.96 -3.86
CA GLY A 232 8.49 -27.32 -5.04
C GLY A 232 7.73 -27.23 -6.36
N THR A 233 6.42 -26.92 -6.34
CA THR A 233 5.61 -26.69 -7.54
C THR A 233 5.22 -25.21 -7.68
N PHE A 234 4.83 -24.81 -8.90
CA PHE A 234 4.24 -23.49 -9.17
C PHE A 234 2.70 -23.50 -9.09
N GLU A 235 2.10 -24.65 -8.79
CA GLU A 235 0.69 -24.79 -8.48
C GLU A 235 0.46 -24.33 -7.03
N ILE A 236 -0.71 -23.76 -6.74
CA ILE A 236 -1.07 -23.31 -5.40
C ILE A 236 -2.38 -23.99 -5.02
N ARG A 237 -2.41 -24.65 -3.86
CA ARG A 237 -3.65 -25.08 -3.23
C ARG A 237 -4.23 -23.95 -2.39
N SER A 238 -5.51 -23.63 -2.59
CA SER A 238 -6.16 -22.48 -1.97
C SER A 238 -7.57 -22.77 -1.46
N CYS A 239 -8.06 -21.87 -0.61
CA CYS A 239 -9.45 -21.82 -0.16
C CYS A 239 -10.06 -20.50 -0.63
N ARG A 240 -11.12 -20.56 -1.44
CA ARG A 240 -11.75 -19.36 -2.03
C ARG A 240 -12.25 -18.39 -0.96
N ALA A 241 -11.81 -17.13 -1.00
CA ALA A 241 -12.38 -16.07 -0.17
C ALA A 241 -13.84 -15.79 -0.59
N THR A 242 -14.80 -15.97 0.33
CA THR A 242 -16.23 -15.76 0.04
C THR A 242 -16.77 -14.49 0.69
N LYS A 243 -16.22 -14.08 1.83
CA LYS A 243 -16.69 -12.93 2.61
C LYS A 243 -15.54 -12.21 3.31
N LEU A 244 -15.72 -10.92 3.59
CA LEU A 244 -14.71 -10.08 4.28
C LEU A 244 -14.26 -10.68 5.63
N SER A 245 -15.18 -11.32 6.36
CA SER A 245 -14.88 -11.96 7.63
C SER A 245 -13.93 -13.16 7.53
N ASP A 246 -13.70 -13.75 6.34
CA ASP A 246 -12.74 -14.85 6.17
C ASP A 246 -11.29 -14.38 6.40
N TRP A 247 -11.03 -13.09 6.22
CA TRP A 247 -9.73 -12.45 6.49
C TRP A 247 -9.53 -12.10 7.98
N TYR A 248 -10.61 -12.14 8.78
CA TYR A 248 -10.63 -11.65 10.16
C TYR A 248 -11.21 -12.70 11.13
N THR A 249 -10.84 -13.97 10.95
CA THR A 249 -11.34 -15.10 11.76
C THR A 249 -11.15 -14.88 13.27
N LEU A 250 -10.09 -14.17 13.68
CA LEU A 250 -9.81 -13.75 15.06
C LEU A 250 -10.97 -12.96 15.71
N LEU A 251 -11.66 -12.13 14.93
CA LEU A 251 -12.80 -11.31 15.41
C LEU A 251 -14.11 -12.11 15.48
N HIS A 252 -14.09 -13.39 15.08
CA HIS A 252 -15.26 -14.27 14.98
C HIS A 252 -15.12 -15.55 15.82
N ASN A 253 -14.24 -15.52 16.83
CA ASN A 253 -14.19 -16.54 17.88
C ASN A 253 -15.48 -16.49 18.73
N PRO A 254 -16.25 -17.58 18.86
CA PRO A 254 -17.50 -17.59 19.62
C PRO A 254 -17.27 -17.80 21.13
N SER A 255 -18.17 -17.27 21.94
CA SER A 255 -18.26 -17.55 23.38
C SER A 255 -19.58 -18.27 23.72
N PRO A 256 -19.69 -19.59 23.48
CA PRO A 256 -20.89 -20.35 23.81
C PRO A 256 -21.25 -20.18 25.30
N ASN A 257 -22.53 -19.88 25.57
CA ASN A 257 -23.07 -19.58 26.90
C ASN A 257 -22.38 -18.43 27.68
N TYR A 258 -21.47 -17.66 27.05
CA TYR A 258 -20.62 -16.66 27.70
C TYR A 258 -19.69 -17.19 28.81
N GLU A 259 -19.44 -18.50 28.86
CA GLU A 259 -18.58 -19.13 29.87
C GLU A 259 -17.10 -19.10 29.43
N GLU A 260 -16.81 -19.68 28.26
CA GLU A 260 -15.47 -19.74 27.68
C GLU A 260 -15.48 -19.25 26.22
N THR A 261 -14.37 -18.67 25.75
CA THR A 261 -14.20 -18.28 24.34
C THR A 261 -13.46 -19.37 23.60
N LEU A 262 -14.08 -19.92 22.55
CA LEU A 262 -13.46 -20.94 21.71
C LEU A 262 -12.58 -20.28 20.64
N HIS A 263 -11.28 -20.54 20.69
CA HIS A 263 -10.31 -19.96 19.76
C HIS A 263 -10.24 -20.76 18.45
N CYS A 264 -11.02 -20.31 17.46
CA CYS A 264 -11.14 -20.91 16.12
C CYS A 264 -10.46 -20.05 15.04
N THR A 265 -9.39 -19.36 15.43
CA THR A 265 -8.65 -18.45 14.56
C THR A 265 -7.76 -19.25 13.61
N GLN A 266 -8.02 -19.13 12.31
CA GLN A 266 -7.34 -19.87 11.25
C GLN A 266 -7.25 -19.03 9.97
N GLU A 267 -6.39 -19.45 9.04
CA GLU A 267 -6.30 -18.85 7.71
C GLU A 267 -7.41 -19.40 6.78
N ALA A 268 -8.62 -18.87 6.90
CA ALA A 268 -9.77 -19.32 6.09
C ALA A 268 -9.65 -18.99 4.59
N VAL A 269 -8.71 -18.11 4.22
CA VAL A 269 -8.34 -17.72 2.85
C VAL A 269 -6.97 -18.30 2.44
N TYR A 270 -6.64 -19.51 2.89
CA TYR A 270 -5.36 -20.15 2.62
C TYR A 270 -5.00 -20.11 1.12
N PRO A 271 -3.75 -19.82 0.72
CA PRO A 271 -2.62 -19.30 1.49
C PRO A 271 -2.47 -17.76 1.33
N LEU A 272 -3.49 -17.07 0.83
CA LEU A 272 -3.42 -15.67 0.35
C LEU A 272 -3.00 -14.68 1.43
N TYR A 273 -3.26 -14.99 2.72
CA TYR A 273 -2.84 -14.15 3.83
C TYR A 273 -1.38 -14.40 4.18
N THR A 274 -0.96 -15.65 4.40
CA THR A 274 0.42 -15.98 4.83
C THR A 274 1.45 -15.84 3.73
N MET A 275 1.09 -16.13 2.47
CA MET A 275 1.98 -16.05 1.31
C MET A 275 2.59 -14.65 1.12
N VAL A 276 1.81 -13.59 1.36
CA VAL A 276 2.28 -12.19 1.26
C VAL A 276 3.34 -11.88 2.33
N PHE A 277 3.22 -12.41 3.55
CA PHE A 277 4.26 -12.24 4.58
C PHE A 277 5.54 -12.98 4.23
N VAL A 278 5.44 -14.19 3.68
CA VAL A 278 6.59 -14.97 3.18
C VAL A 278 7.30 -14.17 2.07
N PHE A 279 6.54 -13.59 1.13
CA PHE A 279 7.07 -12.69 0.10
C PHE A 279 7.79 -11.47 0.68
N TYR A 280 7.22 -10.76 1.67
CA TYR A 280 7.89 -9.61 2.29
C TYR A 280 9.14 -9.99 3.09
N ALA A 281 9.14 -11.14 3.78
CA ALA A 281 10.31 -11.66 4.48
C ALA A 281 11.44 -12.05 3.51
N LEU A 282 11.11 -12.78 2.44
CA LEU A 282 12.06 -13.14 1.38
C LEU A 282 12.57 -11.91 0.62
N GLY A 283 11.69 -10.96 0.27
CA GLY A 283 12.07 -9.70 -0.36
C GLY A 283 13.05 -8.89 0.49
N THR A 284 12.83 -8.84 1.81
CA THR A 284 13.76 -8.23 2.77
C THR A 284 15.09 -8.97 2.78
N ALA A 285 15.10 -10.30 2.90
CA ALA A 285 16.32 -11.10 2.95
C ALA A 285 17.14 -11.02 1.65
N ILE A 286 16.50 -11.15 0.49
CA ILE A 286 17.12 -11.10 -0.84
C ILE A 286 17.69 -9.70 -1.10
N MET A 287 16.96 -8.63 -0.74
CA MET A 287 17.45 -7.26 -0.82
C MET A 287 18.69 -7.05 0.06
N LEU A 288 18.70 -7.57 1.30
CA LEU A 288 19.87 -7.51 2.19
C LEU A 288 21.08 -8.31 1.68
N LEU A 289 20.90 -9.29 0.81
CA LEU A 289 22.00 -10.05 0.19
C LEU A 289 22.51 -9.37 -1.09
N ILE A 290 21.61 -9.00 -2.00
CA ILE A 290 21.93 -8.53 -3.35
C ILE A 290 22.31 -7.05 -3.36
N ARG A 291 21.55 -6.20 -2.67
CA ARG A 291 21.69 -4.75 -2.79
C ARG A 291 23.03 -4.24 -2.21
N PRO A 292 23.59 -4.79 -1.10
CA PRO A 292 24.95 -4.44 -0.66
C PRO A 292 26.05 -4.88 -1.63
N MET A 293 25.92 -6.04 -2.28
CA MET A 293 26.89 -6.53 -3.27
C MET A 293 26.98 -5.59 -4.49
N ILE A 294 25.83 -5.13 -4.98
CA ILE A 294 25.76 -4.16 -6.08
C ILE A 294 26.19 -2.77 -5.62
N ALA A 295 25.78 -2.32 -4.42
CA ALA A 295 26.21 -1.02 -3.88
C ALA A 295 27.74 -0.93 -3.70
N LYS A 296 28.41 -1.99 -3.23
CA LYS A 296 29.87 -2.06 -3.12
C LYS A 296 30.56 -1.92 -4.49
N THR A 297 29.95 -2.46 -5.54
CA THR A 297 30.53 -2.52 -6.89
C THR A 297 30.23 -1.27 -7.72
N CYS A 298 29.06 -0.65 -7.53
CA CYS A 298 28.57 0.45 -8.38
C CYS A 298 28.40 1.81 -7.67
N LEU A 299 28.06 1.85 -6.36
CA LEU A 299 27.61 3.06 -5.66
C LEU A 299 28.00 3.09 -4.17
N PRO A 300 29.28 3.36 -3.81
CA PRO A 300 29.80 3.17 -2.45
C PRO A 300 29.16 4.05 -1.35
N MET A 301 28.52 5.17 -1.72
CA MET A 301 27.91 6.10 -0.75
C MET A 301 26.37 6.18 -0.82
N GLN A 302 25.76 6.11 -2.01
CA GLN A 302 24.31 6.31 -2.16
C GLN A 302 23.49 5.03 -1.92
N GLY A 303 24.05 3.83 -2.16
CA GLY A 303 23.29 2.57 -2.04
C GLY A 303 22.75 2.28 -0.63
N LYS A 304 23.40 2.83 0.41
CA LYS A 304 23.04 2.62 1.83
C LYS A 304 21.62 3.11 2.15
N PHE A 305 21.25 4.30 1.66
CA PHE A 305 19.92 4.87 1.90
C PHE A 305 18.79 4.05 1.25
N SER A 306 19.05 3.46 0.08
CA SER A 306 18.09 2.58 -0.59
C SER A 306 17.83 1.28 0.21
N ILE A 307 18.85 0.76 0.90
CA ILE A 307 18.72 -0.40 1.80
C ILE A 307 17.92 -0.02 3.06
N TYR A 308 18.24 1.11 3.70
CA TYR A 308 17.48 1.56 4.87
C TYR A 308 16.00 1.81 4.54
N ALA A 309 15.69 2.45 3.42
CA ALA A 309 14.32 2.69 2.99
C ALA A 309 13.52 1.38 2.85
N ALA A 310 14.13 0.34 2.25
CA ALA A 310 13.52 -0.99 2.15
C ALA A 310 13.33 -1.68 3.51
N LEU A 311 14.29 -1.51 4.43
CA LEU A 311 14.18 -2.04 5.80
C LEU A 311 13.03 -1.41 6.60
N TYR A 312 12.62 -0.18 6.26
CA TYR A 312 11.43 0.45 6.85
C TYR A 312 10.13 0.09 6.14
N PHE A 313 10.08 0.12 4.79
CA PHE A 313 8.79 -0.04 4.12
C PHE A 313 8.27 -1.50 4.15
N TYR A 314 9.11 -2.53 4.10
CA TYR A 314 8.62 -3.93 4.14
C TYR A 314 7.88 -4.26 5.45
N PRO A 315 8.40 -3.91 6.65
CA PRO A 315 7.63 -4.03 7.89
C PRO A 315 6.34 -3.19 7.92
N ILE A 316 6.33 -1.99 7.33
CA ILE A 316 5.11 -1.17 7.23
C ILE A 316 4.07 -1.85 6.33
N LEU A 317 4.47 -2.38 5.17
CA LEU A 317 3.60 -3.15 4.29
C LEU A 317 3.07 -4.42 4.98
N ALA A 318 3.91 -5.11 5.75
CA ALA A 318 3.49 -6.27 6.53
C ALA A 318 2.45 -5.89 7.59
N LEU A 319 2.61 -4.77 8.29
CA LEU A 319 1.62 -4.26 9.26
C LEU A 319 0.30 -3.86 8.57
N LEU A 320 0.38 -3.14 7.44
CA LEU A 320 -0.79 -2.76 6.65
C LEU A 320 -1.55 -3.99 6.11
N HIS A 321 -0.85 -5.04 5.70
CA HIS A 321 -1.44 -6.31 5.31
C HIS A 321 -2.04 -7.06 6.52
N ALA A 322 -1.33 -7.12 7.66
CA ALA A 322 -1.82 -7.79 8.87
C ALA A 322 -3.17 -7.23 9.37
N VAL A 323 -3.33 -5.90 9.32
CA VAL A 323 -4.56 -5.22 9.75
C VAL A 323 -5.58 -5.10 8.61
N GLY A 324 -5.12 -4.86 7.38
CA GLY A 324 -5.95 -4.42 6.26
C GLY A 324 -6.11 -5.42 5.11
N SER A 325 -5.51 -6.62 5.16
CA SER A 325 -5.49 -7.61 4.06
C SER A 325 -6.83 -7.79 3.36
N GLY A 326 -7.92 -8.02 4.11
CA GLY A 326 -9.27 -8.16 3.56
C GLY A 326 -9.75 -6.87 2.87
N LEU A 327 -9.57 -5.70 3.48
CA LEU A 327 -9.91 -4.43 2.82
C LEU A 327 -9.08 -4.23 1.55
N ILE A 328 -7.78 -4.51 1.57
CA ILE A 328 -6.89 -4.38 0.40
C ILE A 328 -7.35 -5.35 -0.70
N TYR A 329 -7.63 -6.62 -0.37
CA TYR A 329 -8.13 -7.62 -1.30
C TYR A 329 -9.41 -7.17 -2.01
N TYR A 330 -10.42 -6.67 -1.29
CA TYR A 330 -11.67 -6.21 -1.92
C TYR A 330 -11.57 -4.81 -2.60
N SER A 331 -10.53 -4.02 -2.32
CA SER A 331 -10.40 -2.64 -2.84
C SER A 331 -9.32 -2.42 -3.89
N PHE A 332 -8.28 -3.26 -3.98
CA PHE A 332 -7.13 -3.04 -4.89
C PHE A 332 -7.47 -2.74 -6.36
N PRO A 333 -8.56 -3.26 -6.97
CA PRO A 333 -8.91 -2.89 -8.35
C PRO A 333 -9.25 -1.40 -8.46
N TYR A 334 -10.06 -0.91 -7.51
CA TYR A 334 -10.49 0.50 -7.45
C TYR A 334 -9.34 1.42 -7.04
N ILE A 335 -8.46 0.96 -6.14
CA ILE A 335 -7.19 1.64 -5.80
C ILE A 335 -6.38 1.87 -7.08
N THR A 336 -6.10 0.79 -7.82
CA THR A 336 -5.26 0.80 -9.02
C THR A 336 -5.86 1.68 -10.13
N ILE A 337 -7.18 1.59 -10.36
CA ILE A 337 -7.91 2.45 -11.29
C ILE A 337 -7.77 3.93 -10.89
N THR A 338 -8.05 4.26 -9.63
CA THR A 338 -8.06 5.64 -9.13
C THR A 338 -6.68 6.26 -9.22
N LEU A 339 -5.64 5.53 -8.78
CA LEU A 339 -4.25 5.99 -8.87
C LEU A 339 -3.79 6.20 -10.31
N SER A 340 -4.13 5.30 -11.22
CA SER A 340 -3.77 5.48 -12.62
C SER A 340 -4.43 6.73 -13.22
N VAL A 341 -5.72 6.96 -12.94
CA VAL A 341 -6.44 8.17 -13.41
C VAL A 341 -5.82 9.45 -12.83
N LEU A 342 -5.59 9.51 -11.52
CA LEU A 342 -5.02 10.67 -10.84
C LEU A 342 -3.59 10.97 -11.31
N SER A 343 -2.74 9.94 -11.38
CA SER A 343 -1.34 10.09 -11.81
C SER A 343 -1.24 10.45 -13.31
N ASN A 344 -2.14 9.94 -14.15
CA ASN A 344 -2.24 10.32 -15.56
C ASN A 344 -2.70 11.78 -15.74
N ALA A 345 -3.69 12.23 -14.95
CA ALA A 345 -4.11 13.63 -14.96
C ALA A 345 -2.99 14.58 -14.46
N ALA A 346 -2.27 14.19 -13.42
CA ALA A 346 -1.11 14.92 -12.92
C ALA A 346 0.05 14.96 -13.94
N HIS A 347 0.29 13.86 -14.67
CA HIS A 347 1.30 13.82 -15.74
C HIS A 347 1.06 14.91 -16.79
N PHE A 348 -0.19 15.08 -17.23
CA PHE A 348 -0.55 16.08 -18.23
C PHE A 348 -0.64 17.50 -17.66
N SER A 349 -1.06 17.71 -16.41
CA SER A 349 -1.16 19.05 -15.82
C SER A 349 0.20 19.75 -15.68
N PHE A 350 1.30 18.99 -15.50
CA PHE A 350 2.66 19.54 -15.48
C PHE A 350 3.23 19.87 -16.88
N LYS A 351 2.49 19.70 -17.98
CA LYS A 351 2.93 20.15 -19.31
C LYS A 351 2.70 21.66 -19.46
N LEU A 352 3.75 22.37 -19.90
CA LEU A 352 3.69 23.82 -20.11
C LEU A 352 2.65 24.23 -21.18
N ASN A 353 2.48 23.39 -22.21
CA ASN A 353 1.57 23.64 -23.33
C ASN A 353 0.27 22.85 -23.18
N GLN A 354 -0.74 23.44 -22.52
CA GLN A 354 -2.07 22.83 -22.30
C GLN A 354 -2.99 22.82 -23.55
N SER A 355 -2.44 22.98 -24.76
CA SER A 355 -3.25 22.88 -25.99
C SER A 355 -3.46 21.43 -26.39
N MET A 356 -4.69 21.06 -26.76
CA MET A 356 -5.07 19.69 -27.12
C MET A 356 -4.14 19.06 -28.18
N LYS A 357 -3.77 19.84 -29.21
CA LYS A 357 -2.86 19.39 -30.28
C LYS A 357 -1.44 19.14 -29.77
N ALA A 358 -0.92 19.99 -28.87
CA ALA A 358 0.40 19.80 -28.27
C ALA A 358 0.41 18.59 -27.34
N LEU A 359 -0.63 18.40 -26.52
CA LEU A 359 -0.76 17.23 -25.65
C LEU A 359 -0.80 15.92 -26.46
N LEU A 360 -1.66 15.83 -27.48
CA LEU A 360 -1.73 14.66 -28.37
C LEU A 360 -0.39 14.36 -29.05
N LEU A 361 0.27 15.37 -29.64
CA LEU A 361 1.56 15.18 -30.29
C LEU A 361 2.63 14.74 -29.27
N SER A 362 2.62 15.31 -28.06
CA SER A 362 3.55 14.98 -26.98
C SER A 362 3.40 13.54 -26.47
N CYS A 363 2.23 12.90 -26.64
CA CYS A 363 2.01 11.49 -26.30
C CYS A 363 2.83 10.53 -27.18
N VAL A 364 3.12 10.92 -28.44
CA VAL A 364 3.71 10.03 -29.45
C VAL A 364 5.13 10.48 -29.87
N SER A 365 5.39 11.79 -29.87
CA SER A 365 6.68 12.35 -30.32
C SER A 365 7.75 12.42 -29.23
N ASP A 366 7.39 12.36 -27.95
CA ASP A 366 8.34 12.32 -26.84
C ASP A 366 8.34 10.93 -26.20
N MET A 367 9.41 10.18 -26.44
CA MET A 367 9.60 8.82 -25.95
C MET A 367 9.44 8.71 -24.42
N LYS A 368 9.79 9.74 -23.64
CA LYS A 368 9.61 9.71 -22.18
C LYS A 368 8.13 9.75 -21.81
N ASN A 369 7.33 10.53 -22.51
CA ASN A 369 5.88 10.61 -22.24
C ASN A 369 5.17 9.36 -22.75
N ALA A 370 5.56 8.83 -23.91
CA ALA A 370 5.03 7.57 -24.43
C ALA A 370 5.21 6.43 -23.43
N ILE A 371 6.40 6.29 -22.82
CA ILE A 371 6.67 5.29 -21.77
C ILE A 371 5.79 5.54 -20.52
N VAL A 372 5.69 6.79 -20.06
CA VAL A 372 4.87 7.13 -18.88
C VAL A 372 3.39 6.81 -19.13
N ILE A 373 2.84 7.20 -20.27
CA ILE A 373 1.43 6.98 -20.63
C ILE A 373 1.16 5.48 -20.79
N LEU A 374 2.04 4.74 -21.45
CA LEU A 374 1.94 3.29 -21.57
C LEU A 374 1.95 2.60 -20.20
N GLY A 375 2.77 3.07 -19.25
CA GLY A 375 2.72 2.63 -17.85
C GLY A 375 1.34 2.83 -17.23
N HIS A 376 0.77 4.04 -17.30
CA HIS A 376 -0.58 4.32 -16.78
C HIS A 376 -1.65 3.45 -17.44
N TRP A 377 -1.56 3.23 -18.75
CA TRP A 377 -2.47 2.37 -19.50
C TRP A 377 -2.40 0.92 -19.00
N LEU A 378 -1.20 0.38 -18.77
CA LEU A 378 -1.02 -0.96 -18.19
C LEU A 378 -1.64 -1.04 -16.78
N PHE A 379 -1.36 -0.09 -15.90
CA PHE A 379 -1.96 -0.06 -14.55
C PHE A 379 -3.48 0.09 -14.57
N TYR A 380 -4.02 0.95 -15.44
CA TYR A 380 -5.47 1.14 -15.55
C TYR A 380 -6.16 -0.10 -16.12
N GLY A 381 -5.57 -0.74 -17.14
CA GLY A 381 -6.02 -2.02 -17.68
C GLY A 381 -5.98 -3.14 -16.64
N TYR A 382 -4.91 -3.21 -15.83
CA TYR A 382 -4.78 -4.14 -14.72
C TYR A 382 -5.91 -3.99 -13.70
N GLY A 383 -6.17 -2.75 -13.25
CA GLY A 383 -7.27 -2.45 -12.34
C GLY A 383 -8.65 -2.74 -12.93
N LEU A 384 -8.87 -2.46 -14.23
CA LEU A 384 -10.11 -2.84 -14.93
C LEU A 384 -10.30 -4.36 -15.01
N MET A 385 -9.26 -5.13 -15.36
CA MET A 385 -9.32 -6.59 -15.40
C MET A 385 -9.63 -7.18 -14.03
N ALA A 386 -9.00 -6.65 -12.97
CA ALA A 386 -9.28 -7.06 -11.60
C ALA A 386 -10.73 -6.70 -11.17
N ALA A 387 -11.23 -5.51 -11.55
CA ALA A 387 -12.61 -5.11 -11.23
C ALA A 387 -13.67 -5.90 -12.01
N ALA A 388 -13.37 -6.29 -13.26
CA ALA A 388 -14.24 -7.13 -14.08
C ALA A 388 -14.32 -8.56 -13.52
N THR A 389 -13.15 -9.19 -13.29
CA THR A 389 -13.07 -10.55 -12.73
C THR A 389 -13.69 -10.64 -11.34
N PHE A 390 -13.51 -9.63 -10.48
CA PHE A 390 -14.19 -9.53 -9.18
C PHE A 390 -15.72 -9.60 -9.28
N ARG A 391 -16.30 -8.97 -10.30
CA ARG A 391 -17.75 -8.95 -10.54
C ARG A 391 -18.27 -10.16 -11.32
N GLY A 392 -17.42 -11.17 -11.56
CA GLY A 392 -17.77 -12.33 -12.39
C GLY A 392 -18.01 -11.99 -13.86
N LEU A 393 -17.56 -10.81 -14.33
CA LEU A 393 -17.69 -10.42 -15.73
C LEU A 393 -16.59 -11.09 -16.56
N GLY A 394 -16.98 -11.67 -17.69
CA GLY A 394 -16.04 -12.20 -18.67
C GLY A 394 -15.11 -11.10 -19.20
N ILE A 395 -13.83 -11.44 -19.41
CA ILE A 395 -12.86 -10.52 -19.99
C ILE A 395 -13.18 -10.38 -21.48
N HIS A 396 -13.85 -9.29 -21.84
CA HIS A 396 -14.16 -8.96 -23.22
C HIS A 396 -13.09 -8.03 -23.81
N PRO A 397 -12.63 -8.26 -25.06
CA PRO A 397 -11.67 -7.37 -25.73
C PRO A 397 -12.11 -5.89 -25.78
N ALA A 398 -13.42 -5.63 -25.74
CA ALA A 398 -13.99 -4.29 -25.66
C ALA A 398 -13.48 -3.49 -24.43
N MET A 399 -13.16 -4.15 -23.31
CA MET A 399 -12.60 -3.50 -22.12
C MET A 399 -11.22 -2.87 -22.38
N LEU A 400 -10.46 -3.39 -23.36
CA LEU A 400 -9.18 -2.80 -23.78
C LEU A 400 -9.38 -1.42 -24.43
N THR A 401 -10.56 -1.15 -25.02
CA THR A 401 -10.86 0.16 -25.62
C THR A 401 -11.10 1.26 -24.56
N LEU A 402 -11.38 0.87 -23.31
CA LEU A 402 -11.48 1.81 -22.18
C LEU A 402 -10.10 2.25 -21.65
N VAL A 403 -9.03 1.51 -21.95
CA VAL A 403 -7.68 1.80 -21.43
C VAL A 403 -7.16 3.21 -21.77
N PRO A 404 -7.26 3.72 -23.02
CA PRO A 404 -6.87 5.09 -23.33
C PRO A 404 -7.83 6.17 -22.79
N LEU A 405 -9.00 5.80 -22.24
CA LEU A 405 -10.06 6.75 -21.86
C LEU A 405 -9.59 7.84 -20.88
N PRO A 406 -8.81 7.56 -19.81
CA PRO A 406 -8.36 8.62 -18.89
C PRO A 406 -7.48 9.67 -19.56
N ALA A 407 -6.62 9.27 -20.51
CA ALA A 407 -5.76 10.18 -21.24
C ALA A 407 -6.56 10.99 -22.28
N LEU A 408 -7.44 10.34 -23.03
CA LEU A 408 -8.33 11.02 -23.99
C LEU A 408 -9.27 12.01 -23.28
N PHE A 409 -9.87 11.61 -22.16
CA PHE A 409 -10.74 12.48 -21.35
C PHE A 409 -10.00 13.73 -20.86
N TYR A 410 -8.79 13.58 -20.32
CA TYR A 410 -7.98 14.74 -19.92
C TYR A 410 -7.69 15.67 -21.11
N ILE A 411 -7.23 15.12 -22.23
CA ILE A 411 -6.88 15.89 -23.44
C ILE A 411 -8.10 16.63 -24.01
N LEU A 412 -9.28 16.01 -24.03
CA LEU A 412 -10.53 16.63 -24.48
C LEU A 412 -11.01 17.74 -23.54
N THR A 413 -10.78 17.60 -22.23
CA THR A 413 -11.20 18.57 -21.21
C THR A 413 -10.16 19.65 -20.92
N ALA A 414 -8.90 19.51 -21.38
CA ALA A 414 -7.80 20.46 -21.19
C ALA A 414 -8.15 21.92 -21.56
N LYS A 415 -9.02 22.13 -22.56
CA LYS A 415 -9.49 23.47 -22.93
C LYS A 415 -10.27 24.18 -21.81
N PHE A 416 -10.98 23.42 -20.98
CA PHE A 416 -11.85 23.92 -19.90
C PHE A 416 -11.16 23.94 -18.53
N THR A 417 -10.04 23.23 -18.39
CA THR A 417 -9.27 23.13 -17.13
C THR A 417 -7.99 23.98 -17.10
N ASP A 418 -7.68 24.69 -18.19
CA ASP A 418 -6.54 25.61 -18.28
C ASP A 418 -6.78 26.89 -17.45
N PRO A 419 -6.07 27.10 -16.32
CA PRO A 419 -6.30 28.25 -15.44
C PRO A 419 -5.92 29.58 -16.10
N GLN A 420 -5.05 29.58 -17.12
CA GLN A 420 -4.67 30.81 -17.82
C GLN A 420 -5.83 31.43 -18.62
N LYS A 421 -6.89 30.66 -18.89
CA LYS A 421 -8.09 31.14 -19.58
C LYS A 421 -9.21 31.63 -18.65
N LEU A 422 -9.07 31.46 -17.33
CA LEU A 422 -10.06 31.93 -16.35
C LEU A 422 -9.99 33.44 -16.08
N HIS A 423 -8.91 34.11 -16.51
CA HIS A 423 -8.65 35.54 -16.25
C HIS A 423 -8.78 36.43 -17.49
N ILE A 424 -9.38 35.95 -18.57
CA ILE A 424 -9.66 36.74 -19.78
C ILE A 424 -11.16 37.01 -19.86
N GLN A 425 -11.58 38.12 -19.24
CA GLN A 425 -12.92 38.70 -19.40
C GLN A 425 -12.80 40.23 -19.48
#